data_AF-A0AA35MC58-F1
#
_entry.id   AF-A0AA35MC58-F1
#
_cell.length_a   1.000
_cell.length_b   1.000
_cell.length_c   1.000
_cell.angle_alpha   90.00
_cell.angle_beta   90.00
_cell.angle_gamma   90.00
#
_symmetry.space_group_name_H-M   'P 1'
#
loop_
_entity.id
_entity.type
_entity.pdbx_description
1 polymer ?
#
loop_
_entity_poly.entity_id
_entity_poly.type
_entity_poly.pdbx_seq_one_letter_code
_entity_poly.pdbx_strand_id
1 'polypeptide(L)'
;MRTPLSNEADRPGGAGVYHHFDYVGIPRNYKWINTIQLIKTWEQMQLTYEKGERSLWTANLKSWATREFGPSVADDTAEIINTYGKLIVRCKYKLLSRSPFVYSTAFYNEAEHTEHHDAFFEMVLHPVLVGKTVVELYIKATLSAWYHKQRRTSADKLADDVFRLFDEDSLITDRFHALSGDKWDLIMQQVHIGYDNWNDPPENRMPNVSYHTQANVPKSGIIGVSVQGSSQSAPGDPETTLLAMNPYMPPSERRYLDIFTRNNGTFSFRATSNVSYVNASAPPGLSWAGIKIQPIDAPGSWNITAKLPVNKTSVPISISGYVESGGVVSIEAEHFASSETKGGLSYIKLPHYGRTLSGMKLWPVTALSQDPSTAPKLTYSFHSFTSSENARVILFLGGSTNHDPSRPLKLAFSIDGGTPTTVRPVPDTPMGQNPSGWTEATVAGGWTSFITVSIAAGSHELSLWLLEPGVVVQTC
;
A
#
# COMPACT_ATOMS: atom_id res chain seq x y z
N MET A 1 -9.81 -13.11 17.53
CA MET A 1 -8.99 -12.69 18.69
C MET A 1 -8.41 -13.88 19.45
N ARG A 2 -9.17 -14.95 19.69
CA ARG A 2 -8.72 -16.19 20.33
C ARG A 2 -9.37 -17.40 19.65
N THR A 3 -8.71 -18.54 19.67
CA THR A 3 -9.29 -19.85 19.35
C THR A 3 -9.27 -20.73 20.60
N PRO A 4 -10.10 -21.78 20.69
CA PRO A 4 -10.06 -22.71 21.82
C PRO A 4 -8.65 -23.26 22.07
N LEU A 5 -8.26 -23.34 23.34
CA LEU A 5 -7.10 -24.12 23.77
C LEU A 5 -7.41 -25.61 23.74
N SER A 6 -6.38 -26.47 23.78
CA SER A 6 -6.57 -27.92 23.76
C SER A 6 -7.46 -28.42 24.90
N ASN A 7 -7.39 -27.82 26.08
CA ASN A 7 -8.25 -28.15 27.23
C ASN A 7 -9.66 -27.53 27.16
N GLU A 8 -9.95 -26.71 26.16
CA GLU A 8 -11.25 -26.08 25.91
C GLU A 8 -12.01 -26.76 24.75
N ALA A 9 -11.30 -27.52 23.90
CA ALA A 9 -11.85 -28.15 22.71
C ALA A 9 -12.92 -29.22 23.02
N ASP A 10 -12.79 -29.93 24.14
CA ASP A 10 -13.70 -31.02 24.53
C ASP A 10 -14.93 -30.53 25.33
N ARG A 11 -15.15 -29.22 25.46
CA ARG A 11 -16.32 -28.70 26.16
C ARG A 11 -17.59 -29.08 25.39
N PRO A 12 -18.63 -29.63 26.04
CA PRO A 12 -19.81 -30.15 25.35
C PRO A 12 -20.61 -29.10 24.56
N GLY A 13 -20.46 -27.81 24.91
CA GLY A 13 -21.07 -26.69 24.20
C GLY A 13 -20.25 -26.16 23.01
N GLY A 14 -19.03 -26.67 22.79
CA GLY A 14 -18.13 -26.20 21.74
C GLY A 14 -17.69 -24.75 21.90
N ALA A 15 -17.24 -24.17 20.79
CA ALA A 15 -16.88 -22.77 20.64
C ALA A 15 -17.37 -22.24 19.28
N GLY A 16 -17.35 -20.92 19.12
CA GLY A 16 -17.75 -20.27 17.87
C GLY A 16 -16.99 -18.97 17.64
N VAL A 17 -16.90 -18.55 16.38
CA VAL A 17 -16.33 -17.27 15.98
C VAL A 17 -17.41 -16.27 15.60
N TYR A 18 -17.36 -15.10 16.24
CA TYR A 18 -18.04 -13.89 15.78
C TYR A 18 -17.04 -13.05 14.97
N HIS A 19 -17.35 -12.83 13.69
CA HIS A 19 -16.51 -12.09 12.75
C HIS A 19 -17.22 -10.83 12.24
N HIS A 20 -16.47 -9.74 12.05
CA HIS A 20 -17.01 -8.47 11.57
C HIS A 20 -16.72 -8.28 10.09
N PHE A 21 -17.76 -8.03 9.30
CA PHE A 21 -17.64 -7.43 7.96
C PHE A 21 -18.04 -5.94 7.96
N ASP A 22 -18.64 -5.50 9.06
CA ASP A 22 -19.04 -4.14 9.38
C ASP A 22 -18.76 -3.90 10.88
N TYR A 23 -18.51 -2.66 11.30
CA TYR A 23 -18.23 -2.37 12.71
C TYR A 23 -18.46 -0.91 13.09
N VAL A 24 -19.00 -0.70 14.29
CA VAL A 24 -19.19 0.61 14.93
C VAL A 24 -18.34 0.67 16.19
N GLY A 25 -17.23 1.41 16.11
CA GLY A 25 -16.34 1.61 17.25
C GLY A 25 -14.94 2.05 16.84
N ILE A 26 -14.00 1.87 17.77
CA ILE A 26 -12.60 2.29 17.61
C ILE A 26 -11.78 1.32 16.73
N PRO A 27 -10.76 1.80 16.00
CA PRO A 27 -10.30 3.19 15.94
C PRO A 27 -11.16 4.07 15.02
N ARG A 28 -11.95 3.46 14.14
CA ARG A 28 -12.94 4.12 13.28
C ARG A 28 -13.97 3.12 12.78
N ASN A 29 -15.22 3.54 12.70
CA ASN A 29 -16.28 2.69 12.16
C ASN A 29 -16.07 2.40 10.65
N TYR A 30 -16.63 1.29 10.17
CA TYR A 30 -16.68 0.97 8.74
C TYR A 30 -18.04 0.39 8.36
N LYS A 31 -18.96 1.29 7.95
CA LYS A 31 -20.40 1.01 7.77
C LYS A 31 -21.00 1.12 6.35
N TRP A 32 -20.18 1.30 5.31
CA TRP A 32 -20.66 1.93 4.06
C TRP A 32 -20.75 0.93 2.92
N ILE A 33 -19.60 0.56 2.37
CA ILE A 33 -19.47 -0.53 1.40
C ILE A 33 -18.54 -1.61 1.94
N ASN A 34 -18.52 -2.76 1.27
CA ASN A 34 -17.65 -3.87 1.63
C ASN A 34 -16.17 -3.42 1.69
N THR A 35 -15.46 -3.81 2.73
CA THR A 35 -14.02 -3.50 2.88
C THR A 35 -13.20 -4.75 3.21
N ILE A 36 -13.76 -5.94 2.98
CA ILE A 36 -13.22 -7.21 3.42
C ILE A 36 -12.63 -7.97 2.23
N GLN A 37 -11.37 -8.36 2.37
CA GLN A 37 -10.69 -9.20 1.41
C GLN A 37 -10.97 -10.67 1.70
N LEU A 38 -11.51 -11.40 0.72
CA LEU A 38 -11.93 -12.80 0.91
C LEU A 38 -10.78 -13.73 1.30
N ILE A 39 -9.58 -13.56 0.75
CA ILE A 39 -8.43 -14.41 1.14
C ILE A 39 -8.03 -14.21 2.60
N LYS A 40 -8.26 -13.02 3.18
CA LYS A 40 -8.07 -12.80 4.62
C LYS A 40 -9.13 -13.50 5.45
N THR A 41 -10.39 -13.45 5.02
CA THR A 41 -11.47 -14.21 5.67
C THR A 41 -11.14 -15.70 5.64
N TRP A 42 -10.76 -16.24 4.48
CA TRP A 42 -10.36 -17.63 4.35
C TRP A 42 -9.21 -17.97 5.30
N GLU A 43 -8.14 -17.20 5.28
CA GLU A 43 -6.94 -17.47 6.08
C GLU A 43 -7.24 -17.49 7.59
N GLN A 44 -8.08 -16.57 8.07
CA GLN A 44 -8.50 -16.51 9.47
C GLN A 44 -9.49 -17.61 9.83
N MET A 45 -10.45 -17.94 8.95
CA MET A 45 -11.48 -18.95 9.22
C MET A 45 -10.94 -20.38 9.10
N GLN A 46 -9.94 -20.63 8.25
CA GLN A 46 -9.32 -21.94 8.08
C GLN A 46 -8.66 -22.44 9.38
N LEU A 47 -8.01 -21.54 10.12
CA LEU A 47 -7.43 -21.85 11.44
C LEU A 47 -8.51 -22.34 12.42
N THR A 48 -9.68 -21.70 12.42
CA THR A 48 -10.81 -22.07 13.26
C THR A 48 -11.45 -23.39 12.80
N TYR A 49 -11.60 -23.57 11.48
CA TYR A 49 -12.15 -24.78 10.88
C TYR A 49 -11.34 -26.03 11.25
N GLU A 50 -10.01 -25.95 11.12
CA GLU A 50 -9.14 -27.07 11.46
C GLU A 50 -9.04 -27.33 12.98
N LYS A 51 -9.34 -26.34 13.83
CA LYS A 51 -9.41 -26.50 15.29
C LYS A 51 -10.77 -27.02 15.81
N GLY A 52 -11.67 -27.43 14.93
CA GLY A 52 -12.91 -28.14 15.30
C GLY A 52 -14.21 -27.41 14.98
N GLU A 53 -14.20 -26.20 14.42
CA GLU A 53 -15.42 -25.46 14.05
C GLU A 53 -15.78 -25.66 12.57
N ARG A 54 -16.58 -26.68 12.26
CA ARG A 54 -16.80 -27.14 10.87
C ARG A 54 -17.91 -26.43 10.07
N SER A 55 -18.01 -25.11 10.14
CA SER A 55 -18.93 -24.34 9.26
C SER A 55 -18.18 -23.67 8.09
N LEU A 56 -18.35 -24.26 6.90
CA LEU A 56 -17.81 -23.96 5.56
C LEU A 56 -17.72 -22.48 5.15
N TRP A 57 -16.56 -22.03 4.63
CA TRP A 57 -16.46 -20.96 3.62
C TRP A 57 -15.21 -21.10 2.73
N THR A 58 -15.37 -21.75 1.57
CA THR A 58 -14.49 -21.62 0.40
C THR A 58 -15.27 -21.91 -0.87
N ALA A 59 -15.68 -20.87 -1.59
CA ALA A 59 -16.19 -21.03 -2.95
C ALA A 59 -15.64 -19.91 -3.84
N ASN A 60 -15.05 -20.36 -4.95
CA ASN A 60 -14.23 -19.63 -5.91
C ASN A 60 -14.97 -18.41 -6.50
N LEU A 61 -14.35 -17.22 -6.43
CA LEU A 61 -14.87 -15.96 -6.99
C LEU A 61 -15.24 -16.09 -8.47
N LYS A 62 -14.47 -16.87 -9.25
CA LYS A 62 -14.80 -17.18 -10.65
C LYS A 62 -16.09 -17.98 -10.76
N SER A 63 -16.31 -18.95 -9.86
CA SER A 63 -17.55 -19.73 -9.84
C SER A 63 -18.75 -18.89 -9.44
N TRP A 64 -18.57 -17.94 -8.50
CA TRP A 64 -19.59 -16.92 -8.20
C TRP A 64 -19.87 -16.04 -9.43
N ALA A 65 -18.83 -15.46 -10.05
CA ALA A 65 -18.99 -14.60 -11.22
C ALA A 65 -19.60 -15.35 -12.42
N THR A 66 -19.23 -16.63 -12.62
CA THR A 66 -19.84 -17.49 -13.64
C THR A 66 -21.32 -17.73 -13.37
N ARG A 67 -21.71 -17.91 -12.10
CA ARG A 67 -23.10 -18.14 -11.70
C ARG A 67 -23.96 -16.89 -11.90
N GLU A 68 -23.45 -15.71 -11.54
CA GLU A 68 -24.22 -14.46 -11.58
C GLU A 68 -24.20 -13.76 -12.95
N PHE A 69 -23.07 -13.82 -13.67
CA PHE A 69 -22.84 -13.02 -14.89
C PHE A 69 -22.47 -13.84 -16.13
N GLY A 70 -22.36 -15.16 -15.98
CA GLY A 70 -21.96 -16.07 -17.06
C GLY A 70 -20.44 -16.20 -17.24
N PRO A 71 -19.99 -17.26 -17.95
CA PRO A 71 -18.57 -17.61 -18.03
C PRO A 71 -17.71 -16.65 -18.84
N SER A 72 -18.29 -15.86 -19.75
CA SER A 72 -17.54 -14.97 -20.66
C SER A 72 -16.90 -13.77 -19.97
N VAL A 73 -17.44 -13.33 -18.84
CA VAL A 73 -16.94 -12.18 -18.06
C VAL A 73 -16.43 -12.57 -16.66
N ALA A 74 -16.44 -13.87 -16.36
CA ALA A 74 -16.20 -14.36 -15.00
C ALA A 74 -14.76 -14.15 -14.50
N ASP A 75 -13.77 -14.28 -15.40
CA ASP A 75 -12.36 -14.08 -15.05
C ASP A 75 -12.07 -12.60 -14.75
N ASP A 76 -12.50 -11.69 -15.63
CA ASP A 76 -12.32 -10.24 -15.45
C ASP A 76 -13.09 -9.75 -14.21
N THR A 77 -14.32 -10.25 -13.99
CA THR A 77 -15.11 -9.92 -12.80
C THR A 77 -14.42 -10.40 -11.52
N ALA A 78 -13.89 -11.61 -11.50
CA ALA A 78 -13.16 -12.13 -10.34
C ALA A 78 -11.87 -11.33 -10.08
N GLU A 79 -11.14 -10.92 -11.13
CA GLU A 79 -9.94 -10.09 -11.00
C GLU A 79 -10.27 -8.68 -10.51
N ILE A 80 -11.35 -8.06 -10.99
CA ILE A 80 -11.84 -6.77 -10.49
C ILE A 80 -12.18 -6.86 -9.00
N ILE A 81 -12.92 -7.90 -8.57
CA ILE A 81 -13.26 -8.09 -7.15
C ILE A 81 -12.04 -8.40 -6.28
N ASN A 82 -11.07 -9.18 -6.80
CA ASN A 82 -9.80 -9.43 -6.11
C ASN A 82 -8.97 -8.16 -5.97
N THR A 83 -8.85 -7.38 -7.04
CA THR A 83 -8.12 -6.12 -7.05
C THR A 83 -8.80 -5.10 -6.14
N TYR A 84 -10.12 -4.97 -6.19
CA TYR A 84 -10.91 -4.20 -5.22
C TYR A 84 -10.62 -4.65 -3.79
N GLY A 85 -10.73 -5.96 -3.50
CA GLY A 85 -10.43 -6.56 -2.20
C GLY A 85 -9.02 -6.25 -1.67
N LYS A 86 -8.03 -6.24 -2.55
CA LYS A 86 -6.64 -5.84 -2.25
C LYS A 86 -6.53 -4.34 -1.97
N LEU A 87 -7.19 -3.50 -2.77
CA LEU A 87 -7.15 -2.04 -2.66
C LEU A 87 -7.88 -1.52 -1.41
N ILE A 88 -8.98 -2.14 -0.97
CA ILE A 88 -9.75 -1.70 0.22
C ILE A 88 -9.09 -2.08 1.56
N VAL A 89 -8.25 -3.12 1.58
CA VAL A 89 -7.54 -3.56 2.79
C VAL A 89 -6.31 -2.71 3.09
N ARG A 90 -5.75 -2.05 2.08
CA ARG A 90 -4.65 -1.11 2.19
C ARG A 90 -4.95 0.03 3.18
N CYS A 91 -6.15 0.58 3.10
CA CYS A 91 -6.71 1.54 4.06
C CYS A 91 -8.23 1.60 3.86
N LYS A 92 -9.04 1.49 4.93
CA LYS A 92 -10.51 1.59 4.82
C LYS A 92 -10.89 3.00 4.32
N TYR A 93 -11.93 3.15 3.51
CA TYR A 93 -12.32 4.46 2.94
C TYR A 93 -12.43 5.59 3.98
N LYS A 94 -13.01 5.28 5.14
CA LYS A 94 -13.18 6.24 6.23
C LYS A 94 -11.85 6.67 6.85
N LEU A 95 -10.77 5.89 6.68
CA LEU A 95 -9.41 6.17 7.19
C LEU A 95 -8.57 7.03 6.22
N LEU A 96 -9.06 7.30 5.00
CA LEU A 96 -8.34 8.12 4.00
C LEU A 96 -8.21 9.60 4.41
N SER A 97 -9.02 10.08 5.37
CA SER A 97 -8.91 11.43 5.93
C SER A 97 -7.73 11.63 6.90
N ARG A 98 -6.98 10.57 7.27
CA ARG A 98 -5.81 10.69 8.15
C ARG A 98 -4.58 11.22 7.40
N SER A 99 -3.92 12.21 7.98
CA SER A 99 -2.64 12.75 7.49
C SER A 99 -1.46 12.05 8.17
N PRO A 100 -0.37 11.69 7.45
CA PRO A 100 -0.15 11.79 6.00
C PRO A 100 -0.81 10.66 5.18
N PHE A 101 -1.22 10.97 3.94
CA PHE A 101 -1.91 10.08 2.99
C PHE A 101 -0.96 9.06 2.31
N VAL A 102 -1.41 7.83 1.97
CA VAL A 102 -0.55 6.65 1.75
C VAL A 102 -0.46 6.10 0.29
N TYR A 103 -1.10 6.65 -0.76
CA TYR A 103 -1.09 6.02 -2.12
C TYR A 103 -0.94 6.98 -3.34
N SER A 104 -0.57 6.41 -4.51
CA SER A 104 -0.32 7.06 -5.84
C SER A 104 -1.21 6.45 -6.97
N THR A 105 -1.48 7.18 -8.09
CA THR A 105 -2.66 7.04 -9.00
C THR A 105 -2.39 6.73 -10.49
N ALA A 106 -3.06 5.73 -11.10
CA ALA A 106 -3.55 5.74 -12.51
C ALA A 106 -4.25 4.41 -12.96
N PHE A 107 -5.46 4.49 -13.57
CA PHE A 107 -5.98 3.74 -14.75
C PHE A 107 -7.34 2.94 -14.70
N TYR A 108 -8.00 2.96 -15.89
CA TYR A 108 -8.92 2.01 -16.60
C TYR A 108 -10.47 2.12 -16.52
N ASN A 109 -11.04 2.97 -17.39
CA ASN A 109 -12.46 2.95 -17.78
C ASN A 109 -12.77 1.77 -18.74
N GLU A 110 -13.10 0.60 -18.22
CA GLU A 110 -13.55 -0.55 -19.02
C GLU A 110 -14.70 -1.27 -18.28
N ALA A 111 -15.95 -0.82 -18.49
CA ALA A 111 -17.13 -1.48 -17.94
C ALA A 111 -18.48 -1.11 -18.60
N GLU A 112 -18.51 -0.63 -19.84
CA GLU A 112 -19.77 -0.30 -20.52
C GLU A 112 -20.01 -1.24 -21.71
N HIS A 113 -20.71 -2.36 -21.47
CA HIS A 113 -21.66 -3.06 -22.38
C HIS A 113 -22.00 -4.46 -21.82
N THR A 114 -23.17 -4.66 -21.20
CA THR A 114 -23.89 -5.95 -21.11
C THR A 114 -25.33 -5.78 -20.57
N GLU A 115 -26.24 -6.69 -20.94
CA GLU A 115 -27.70 -6.71 -20.65
C GLU A 115 -28.09 -6.99 -19.18
N HIS A 116 -27.17 -6.82 -18.22
CA HIS A 116 -27.41 -6.98 -16.77
C HIS A 116 -27.12 -5.69 -15.98
N HIS A 117 -27.56 -4.55 -16.51
CA HIS A 117 -27.14 -3.20 -16.08
C HIS A 117 -27.26 -2.94 -14.56
N ASP A 118 -28.37 -3.33 -13.92
CA ASP A 118 -28.61 -3.01 -12.50
C ASP A 118 -27.85 -3.95 -11.55
N ALA A 119 -27.86 -5.26 -11.79
CA ALA A 119 -27.16 -6.26 -10.97
C ALA A 119 -25.64 -6.13 -11.07
N PHE A 120 -25.13 -5.83 -12.26
CA PHE A 120 -23.71 -5.53 -12.43
C PHE A 120 -23.34 -4.21 -11.75
N PHE A 121 -24.19 -3.19 -11.89
CA PHE A 121 -23.94 -1.91 -11.24
C PHE A 121 -23.93 -2.05 -9.70
N GLU A 122 -24.92 -2.71 -9.10
CA GLU A 122 -25.02 -2.82 -7.64
C GLU A 122 -23.87 -3.65 -7.02
N MET A 123 -23.48 -4.77 -7.66
CA MET A 123 -22.54 -5.74 -7.08
C MET A 123 -21.08 -5.48 -7.43
N VAL A 124 -20.81 -4.85 -8.58
CA VAL A 124 -19.45 -4.73 -9.13
C VAL A 124 -19.09 -3.26 -9.38
N LEU A 125 -19.83 -2.57 -10.24
CA LEU A 125 -19.39 -1.25 -10.71
C LEU A 125 -19.52 -0.17 -9.65
N HIS A 126 -20.62 -0.12 -8.89
CA HIS A 126 -20.84 0.86 -7.82
C HIS A 126 -19.71 0.86 -6.79
N PRO A 127 -19.35 -0.27 -6.11
CA PRO A 127 -18.29 -0.25 -5.11
C PRO A 127 -16.92 0.14 -5.69
N VAL A 128 -16.66 -0.17 -6.96
CA VAL A 128 -15.44 0.24 -7.67
C VAL A 128 -15.42 1.74 -7.93
N LEU A 129 -16.49 2.28 -8.52
CA LEU A 129 -16.62 3.70 -8.85
C LEU A 129 -16.51 4.55 -7.59
N VAL A 130 -17.37 4.31 -6.62
CA VAL A 130 -17.47 5.16 -5.43
C VAL A 130 -16.19 5.04 -4.57
N GLY A 131 -15.60 3.84 -4.53
CA GLY A 131 -14.33 3.62 -3.88
C GLY A 131 -13.17 4.37 -4.53
N LYS A 132 -13.09 4.34 -5.87
CA LYS A 132 -12.11 5.11 -6.65
C LYS A 132 -12.32 6.61 -6.43
N THR A 133 -13.55 7.10 -6.51
CA THR A 133 -13.90 8.52 -6.35
C THR A 133 -13.41 9.05 -5.01
N VAL A 134 -13.68 8.36 -3.90
CA VAL A 134 -13.22 8.79 -2.57
C VAL A 134 -11.69 8.76 -2.44
N VAL A 135 -11.02 7.75 -3.03
CA VAL A 135 -9.55 7.70 -3.05
C VAL A 135 -8.97 8.85 -3.85
N GLU A 136 -9.49 9.10 -5.04
CA GLU A 136 -9.05 10.21 -5.90
C GLU A 136 -9.32 11.57 -5.25
N LEU A 137 -10.46 11.74 -4.57
CA LEU A 137 -10.81 12.95 -3.82
C LEU A 137 -9.70 13.34 -2.84
N TYR A 138 -9.29 12.41 -1.98
CA TYR A 138 -8.24 12.67 -0.99
C TYR A 138 -6.85 12.82 -1.61
N ILE A 139 -6.56 12.14 -2.71
CA ILE A 139 -5.31 12.34 -3.46
C ILE A 139 -5.25 13.74 -4.04
N LYS A 140 -6.32 14.20 -4.67
CA LYS A 140 -6.41 15.54 -5.26
C LYS A 140 -6.32 16.62 -4.19
N ALA A 141 -6.98 16.43 -3.04
CA ALA A 141 -6.86 17.35 -1.91
C ALA A 141 -5.41 17.44 -1.40
N THR A 142 -4.74 16.30 -1.24
CA THR A 142 -3.33 16.24 -0.82
C THR A 142 -2.40 16.88 -1.84
N LEU A 143 -2.58 16.59 -3.13
CA LEU A 143 -1.79 17.17 -4.21
C LEU A 143 -2.02 18.68 -4.33
N SER A 144 -3.27 19.13 -4.18
CA SER A 144 -3.62 20.56 -4.15
C SER A 144 -2.85 21.27 -3.03
N ALA A 145 -2.90 20.74 -1.80
CA ALA A 145 -2.14 21.29 -0.68
C ALA A 145 -0.61 21.24 -0.92
N TRP A 146 -0.10 20.18 -1.54
CA TRP A 146 1.33 20.04 -1.87
C TRP A 146 1.77 21.07 -2.93
N TYR A 147 1.00 21.22 -3.99
CA TYR A 147 1.26 22.15 -5.09
C TYR A 147 1.10 23.60 -4.63
N HIS A 148 0.22 23.86 -3.67
CA HIS A 148 0.06 25.17 -3.07
C HIS A 148 1.35 25.62 -2.33
N LYS A 149 2.03 24.72 -1.61
CA LYS A 149 3.35 24.99 -1.00
C LYS A 149 4.41 25.38 -2.04
N GLN A 150 4.33 24.79 -3.24
CA GLN A 150 5.21 25.07 -4.38
C GLN A 150 4.80 26.31 -5.19
N ARG A 151 3.67 26.92 -4.82
CA ARG A 151 3.10 28.11 -5.45
C ARG A 151 2.61 27.89 -6.89
N ARG A 152 2.15 26.67 -7.20
CA ARG A 152 1.70 26.26 -8.53
C ARG A 152 0.28 26.72 -8.83
N THR A 153 0.06 27.40 -9.95
CA THR A 153 -1.30 27.71 -10.42
C THR A 153 -2.14 26.46 -10.68
N SER A 154 -1.52 25.31 -10.97
CA SER A 154 -2.22 24.03 -11.10
C SER A 154 -2.81 23.49 -9.80
N ALA A 155 -2.46 24.03 -8.63
CA ALA A 155 -3.11 23.68 -7.37
C ALA A 155 -4.61 24.04 -7.37
N ASP A 156 -4.99 25.12 -8.05
CA ASP A 156 -6.38 25.59 -8.15
C ASP A 156 -7.24 24.60 -8.93
N LYS A 157 -6.73 24.11 -10.07
CA LYS A 157 -7.40 23.03 -10.84
C LYS A 157 -7.57 21.76 -10.00
N LEU A 158 -6.59 21.43 -9.16
CA LEU A 158 -6.71 20.29 -8.24
C LEU A 158 -7.75 20.55 -7.14
N ALA A 159 -7.92 21.80 -6.68
CA ALA A 159 -8.97 22.17 -5.75
C ALA A 159 -10.36 22.05 -6.41
N ASP A 160 -10.50 22.47 -7.67
CA ASP A 160 -11.73 22.27 -8.43
C ASP A 160 -12.04 20.79 -8.68
N ASP A 161 -11.02 19.97 -8.96
CA ASP A 161 -11.17 18.51 -9.06
C ASP A 161 -11.70 17.89 -7.75
N VAL A 162 -11.30 18.41 -6.58
CA VAL A 162 -11.81 17.95 -5.27
C VAL A 162 -13.30 18.24 -5.16
N PHE A 163 -13.74 19.45 -5.51
CA PHE A 163 -15.16 19.79 -5.51
C PHE A 163 -15.96 18.88 -6.44
N ARG A 164 -15.46 18.69 -7.68
CA ARG A 164 -16.11 17.82 -8.67
C ARG A 164 -16.21 16.36 -8.20
N LEU A 165 -15.16 15.81 -7.60
CA LEU A 165 -15.16 14.43 -7.09
C LEU A 165 -16.10 14.25 -5.88
N PHE A 166 -16.23 15.29 -5.05
CA PHE A 166 -17.17 15.27 -3.93
C PHE A 166 -18.63 15.30 -4.41
N ASP A 167 -18.92 16.05 -5.47
CA ASP A 167 -20.23 16.04 -6.13
C ASP A 167 -20.49 14.69 -6.85
N GLU A 168 -19.49 14.16 -7.55
CA GLU A 168 -19.56 12.87 -8.24
C GLU A 168 -19.88 11.70 -7.29
N ASP A 169 -19.35 11.71 -6.06
CA ASP A 169 -19.71 10.75 -5.01
C ASP A 169 -21.22 10.77 -4.68
N SER A 170 -21.81 11.97 -4.60
CA SER A 170 -23.24 12.15 -4.36
C SER A 170 -24.07 11.66 -5.56
N LEU A 171 -23.64 11.97 -6.79
CA LEU A 171 -24.30 11.49 -8.00
C LEU A 171 -24.25 9.96 -8.17
N ILE A 172 -23.15 9.32 -7.76
CA ILE A 172 -23.04 7.85 -7.74
C ILE A 172 -24.02 7.25 -6.72
N THR A 173 -24.17 7.90 -5.57
CA THR A 173 -25.14 7.52 -4.53
C THR A 173 -26.57 7.62 -5.05
N ASP A 174 -26.94 8.74 -5.68
CA ASP A 174 -28.26 8.96 -6.26
C ASP A 174 -28.58 7.93 -7.37
N ARG A 175 -27.58 7.62 -8.22
CA ARG A 175 -27.72 6.56 -9.23
C ARG A 175 -28.00 5.21 -8.60
N PHE A 176 -27.39 4.88 -7.47
CA PHE A 176 -27.65 3.63 -6.76
C PHE A 176 -29.06 3.58 -6.17
N HIS A 177 -29.53 4.69 -5.58
CA HIS A 177 -30.89 4.79 -5.05
C HIS A 177 -31.95 4.62 -6.14
N ALA A 178 -31.71 5.14 -7.35
CA ALA A 178 -32.65 5.05 -8.47
C ALA A 178 -32.74 3.66 -9.16
N LEU A 179 -31.89 2.70 -8.78
CA LEU A 179 -31.84 1.39 -9.43
C LEU A 179 -33.16 0.62 -9.31
N SER A 180 -33.54 -0.04 -10.40
CA SER A 180 -34.70 -0.94 -10.45
C SER A 180 -35.99 -0.33 -9.89
N GLY A 181 -36.23 0.96 -10.14
CA GLY A 181 -37.41 1.67 -9.64
C GLY A 181 -37.35 1.90 -8.13
N ASP A 182 -36.26 2.50 -7.66
CA ASP A 182 -36.01 2.88 -6.27
C ASP A 182 -35.93 1.71 -5.27
N LYS A 183 -35.66 0.50 -5.77
CA LYS A 183 -35.60 -0.73 -4.94
C LYS A 183 -34.61 -0.62 -3.78
N TRP A 184 -33.51 0.07 -4.01
CA TRP A 184 -32.39 0.21 -3.07
C TRP A 184 -32.24 1.63 -2.54
N ASP A 185 -33.31 2.43 -2.61
CA ASP A 185 -33.32 3.74 -1.98
C ASP A 185 -32.89 3.64 -0.50
N LEU A 186 -32.22 4.69 -0.03
CA LEU A 186 -31.64 4.83 1.30
C LEU A 186 -30.43 3.93 1.62
N ILE A 187 -30.19 2.84 0.88
CA ILE A 187 -29.13 1.86 1.21
C ILE A 187 -27.72 2.48 1.23
N MET A 188 -27.45 3.46 0.35
CA MET A 188 -26.17 4.17 0.27
C MET A 188 -26.10 5.50 1.07
N GLN A 189 -27.04 5.78 1.99
CA GLN A 189 -27.06 7.05 2.75
C GLN A 189 -26.01 7.18 3.86
N GLN A 190 -25.24 6.12 4.15
CA GLN A 190 -24.24 6.17 5.21
C GLN A 190 -23.15 7.21 4.90
N VAL A 191 -23.00 8.20 5.78
CA VAL A 191 -21.91 9.19 5.74
C VAL A 191 -20.55 8.50 5.77
N HIS A 192 -19.64 8.89 4.89
CA HIS A 192 -18.36 8.20 4.68
C HIS A 192 -17.17 9.13 4.35
N ILE A 193 -17.39 10.44 4.18
CA ILE A 193 -16.34 11.44 3.90
C ILE A 193 -16.21 12.44 5.06
N GLY A 194 -14.98 12.71 5.51
CA GLY A 194 -14.70 13.80 6.44
C GLY A 194 -14.64 13.43 7.93
N TYR A 195 -14.37 12.16 8.24
CA TYR A 195 -14.20 11.69 9.62
C TYR A 195 -12.99 12.34 10.31
N ASP A 196 -13.21 12.93 11.48
CA ASP A 196 -12.18 13.49 12.36
C ASP A 196 -11.95 12.65 13.64
N ASN A 197 -12.87 11.74 13.97
CA ASN A 197 -12.78 10.84 15.11
C ASN A 197 -13.15 9.38 14.75
N TRP A 198 -13.62 8.58 15.72
CA TRP A 198 -14.01 7.18 15.51
C TRP A 198 -15.41 7.04 14.88
N ASN A 199 -16.31 7.99 15.14
CA ASN A 199 -17.69 8.02 14.68
C ASN A 199 -17.86 8.92 13.45
N ASP A 200 -18.97 8.74 12.74
CA ASP A 200 -19.32 9.57 11.59
C ASP A 200 -19.64 11.02 11.97
N PRO A 201 -19.27 11.99 11.10
CA PRO A 201 -19.83 13.32 11.16
C PRO A 201 -21.33 13.30 10.82
N PRO A 202 -22.08 14.37 11.14
CA PRO A 202 -23.51 14.45 10.82
C PRO A 202 -23.81 14.46 9.31
N GLU A 203 -22.82 14.77 8.48
CA GLU A 203 -22.93 14.83 7.01
C GLU A 203 -21.56 14.59 6.37
N ASN A 204 -21.54 14.24 5.08
CA ASN A 204 -20.31 14.18 4.30
C ASN A 204 -19.65 15.57 4.25
N ARG A 205 -18.35 15.67 4.57
CA ARG A 205 -17.61 16.94 4.56
C ARG A 205 -16.49 16.92 3.54
N MET A 206 -16.56 17.81 2.55
CA MET A 206 -15.49 17.97 1.56
C MET A 206 -14.15 18.32 2.25
N PRO A 207 -13.02 17.73 1.83
CA PRO A 207 -11.70 18.12 2.34
C PRO A 207 -11.39 19.60 2.10
N ASN A 208 -10.64 20.21 3.02
CA ASN A 208 -10.20 21.58 2.86
C ASN A 208 -9.26 21.73 1.65
N VAL A 209 -9.49 22.77 0.86
CA VAL A 209 -8.66 23.16 -0.29
C VAL A 209 -8.26 24.64 -0.18
N SER A 210 -7.27 25.04 -0.96
CA SER A 210 -6.78 26.42 -0.99
C SER A 210 -6.52 26.84 -2.43
N TYR A 211 -6.73 28.14 -2.70
CA TYR A 211 -6.58 28.73 -4.01
C TYR A 211 -5.43 29.74 -4.02
N HIS A 212 -4.76 29.86 -5.15
CA HIS A 212 -3.73 30.86 -5.37
C HIS A 212 -4.30 32.28 -5.46
N THR A 213 -3.61 33.20 -4.80
CA THR A 213 -3.85 34.64 -4.95
C THR A 213 -2.63 35.34 -5.51
N GLN A 214 -2.79 36.57 -6.02
CA GLN A 214 -1.66 37.39 -6.49
C GLN A 214 -0.59 37.61 -5.41
N ALA A 215 -0.97 37.58 -4.12
CA ALA A 215 -0.02 37.69 -3.01
C ALA A 215 0.92 36.47 -2.89
N ASN A 216 0.56 35.32 -3.48
CA ASN A 216 1.36 34.09 -3.44
C ASN A 216 2.36 33.98 -4.60
N VAL A 217 2.30 34.90 -5.58
CA VAL A 217 3.20 34.94 -6.73
C VAL A 217 4.58 35.47 -6.30
N PRO A 218 5.67 34.71 -6.47
CA PRO A 218 7.00 35.21 -6.14
C PRO A 218 7.41 36.39 -7.02
N LYS A 219 8.09 37.39 -6.43
CA LYS A 219 8.69 38.51 -7.17
C LYS A 219 9.76 38.06 -8.18
N SER A 220 10.29 36.86 -7.99
CA SER A 220 11.35 36.22 -8.78
C SER A 220 10.88 35.63 -10.12
N GLY A 221 9.67 35.98 -10.58
CA GLY A 221 9.12 35.58 -11.87
C GLY A 221 8.07 34.48 -11.79
N ILE A 222 7.41 34.22 -12.93
CA ILE A 222 6.28 33.28 -13.03
C ILE A 222 6.71 31.82 -13.18
N ILE A 223 7.98 31.54 -13.47
CA ILE A 223 8.47 30.16 -13.61
C ILE A 223 8.78 29.56 -12.24
N GLY A 224 8.34 28.32 -12.03
CA GLY A 224 8.70 27.49 -10.89
C GLY A 224 9.27 26.16 -11.36
N VAL A 225 10.26 25.65 -10.62
CA VAL A 225 10.85 24.33 -10.84
C VAL A 225 10.88 23.58 -9.51
N SER A 226 10.39 22.34 -9.53
CA SER A 226 10.44 21.42 -8.39
C SER A 226 11.03 20.09 -8.84
N VAL A 227 11.74 19.43 -7.94
CA VAL A 227 12.23 18.07 -8.15
C VAL A 227 11.22 17.06 -7.62
N GLN A 228 11.24 15.84 -8.18
CA GLN A 228 10.44 14.71 -7.71
C GLN A 228 10.56 14.52 -6.19
N GLY A 229 9.43 14.38 -5.50
CA GLY A 229 9.35 14.11 -4.07
C GLY A 229 9.55 15.31 -3.14
N SER A 230 9.88 16.50 -3.66
CA SER A 230 10.06 17.71 -2.85
C SER A 230 8.79 18.56 -2.80
N SER A 231 8.49 19.16 -1.65
CA SER A 231 7.47 20.22 -1.51
C SER A 231 8.03 21.62 -1.73
N GLN A 232 9.34 21.74 -1.93
CA GLN A 232 10.05 22.99 -2.20
C GLN A 232 10.11 23.26 -3.69
N SER A 233 10.33 24.52 -4.05
CA SER A 233 10.51 24.88 -5.45
C SER A 233 11.34 26.15 -5.66
N ALA A 234 12.19 26.10 -6.68
CA ALA A 234 12.99 27.24 -7.13
C ALA A 234 12.21 28.11 -8.13
N PRO A 235 12.49 29.43 -8.20
CA PRO A 235 13.33 30.21 -7.29
C PRO A 235 12.65 30.42 -5.93
N GLY A 236 13.45 30.62 -4.87
CA GLY A 236 12.96 30.95 -3.52
C GLY A 236 13.34 29.90 -2.47
N ASP A 237 13.14 28.63 -2.78
CA ASP A 237 13.53 27.52 -1.90
C ASP A 237 14.86 26.89 -2.36
N PRO A 238 15.68 26.35 -1.44
CA PRO A 238 17.04 25.88 -1.75
C PRO A 238 17.11 24.50 -2.46
N GLU A 239 16.08 23.66 -2.34
CA GLU A 239 16.14 22.27 -2.83
C GLU A 239 15.97 22.16 -4.35
N THR A 240 17.01 21.68 -5.02
CA THR A 240 17.06 21.48 -6.48
C THR A 240 17.75 20.16 -6.86
N THR A 241 17.94 19.25 -5.91
CA THR A 241 18.61 17.96 -6.14
C THR A 241 17.58 16.86 -6.32
N LEU A 242 17.61 16.17 -7.46
CA LEU A 242 16.77 15.00 -7.71
C LEU A 242 17.25 13.79 -6.90
N LEU A 243 16.35 12.82 -6.71
CA LEU A 243 16.73 11.48 -6.28
C LEU A 243 17.74 10.88 -7.26
N ALA A 244 18.68 10.09 -6.74
CA ALA A 244 19.72 9.48 -7.55
C ALA A 244 19.15 8.50 -8.59
N MET A 245 19.82 8.41 -9.74
CA MET A 245 19.61 7.33 -10.71
C MET A 245 20.64 6.23 -10.52
N ASN A 246 20.23 4.97 -10.70
CA ASN A 246 21.15 3.84 -10.74
C ASN A 246 20.60 2.72 -11.66
N PRO A 247 21.45 1.76 -12.10
CA PRO A 247 21.05 0.69 -13.01
C PRO A 247 19.98 -0.28 -12.48
N TYR A 248 19.72 -0.27 -11.17
CA TYR A 248 18.82 -1.20 -10.46
C TYR A 248 17.49 -0.57 -10.09
N MET A 249 17.23 0.67 -10.53
CA MET A 249 15.89 1.24 -10.47
C MET A 249 14.90 0.36 -11.24
N PRO A 250 13.67 0.20 -10.75
CA PRO A 250 12.60 -0.39 -11.53
C PRO A 250 12.49 0.29 -12.91
N PRO A 251 12.30 -0.48 -14.02
CA PRO A 251 12.25 0.10 -15.37
C PRO A 251 11.16 1.16 -15.57
N SER A 252 10.09 1.10 -14.77
CA SER A 252 8.99 2.07 -14.77
C SER A 252 9.32 3.35 -14.00
N GLU A 253 10.31 3.33 -13.11
CA GLU A 253 10.66 4.46 -12.26
C GLU A 253 11.44 5.52 -13.05
N ARG A 254 10.99 6.76 -12.96
CA ARG A 254 11.58 7.91 -13.68
C ARG A 254 11.98 8.99 -12.70
N ARG A 255 13.08 9.68 -13.02
CA ARG A 255 13.41 10.97 -12.41
C ARG A 255 12.84 12.07 -13.28
N TYR A 256 12.12 12.98 -12.66
CA TYR A 256 11.55 14.12 -13.34
C TYR A 256 11.68 15.38 -12.48
N LEU A 257 11.70 16.50 -13.18
CA LEU A 257 11.54 17.82 -12.62
C LEU A 257 10.29 18.42 -13.25
N ASP A 258 9.48 19.06 -12.43
CA ASP A 258 8.31 19.78 -12.89
C ASP A 258 8.70 21.22 -13.16
N ILE A 259 8.35 21.71 -14.34
CA ILE A 259 8.44 23.12 -14.71
C ILE A 259 7.01 23.63 -14.83
N PHE A 260 6.69 24.68 -14.09
CA PHE A 260 5.31 25.11 -13.91
C PHE A 260 5.20 26.62 -13.80
N THR A 261 3.97 27.11 -13.98
CA THR A 261 3.60 28.50 -13.75
C THR A 261 3.24 28.74 -12.28
N ARG A 262 3.66 29.89 -11.77
CA ARG A 262 3.32 30.43 -10.45
C ARG A 262 2.41 31.65 -10.51
N ASN A 263 2.07 32.10 -11.72
CA ASN A 263 1.05 33.13 -11.98
C ASN A 263 0.44 32.90 -13.36
N ASN A 264 -0.76 33.42 -13.60
CA ASN A 264 -1.39 33.33 -14.91
C ASN A 264 -0.47 33.90 -16.00
N GLY A 265 -0.30 33.15 -17.08
CA GLY A 265 0.61 33.49 -18.17
C GLY A 265 1.28 32.28 -18.79
N THR A 266 2.04 32.55 -19.84
CA THR A 266 2.77 31.55 -20.62
C THR A 266 4.25 31.91 -20.64
N PHE A 267 5.10 30.88 -20.69
CA PHE A 267 6.53 31.05 -20.92
C PHE A 267 7.09 29.86 -21.69
N SER A 268 8.17 30.15 -22.39
CA SER A 268 9.07 29.25 -23.08
C SER A 268 10.35 29.13 -22.24
N PHE A 269 10.93 27.94 -22.24
CA PHE A 269 12.19 27.67 -21.56
C PHE A 269 13.07 26.77 -22.43
N ARG A 270 14.37 26.79 -22.15
CA ARG A 270 15.34 25.85 -22.70
C ARG A 270 15.94 25.05 -21.55
N ALA A 271 15.80 23.73 -21.61
CA ALA A 271 16.50 22.81 -20.72
C ALA A 271 17.78 22.32 -21.41
N THR A 272 18.93 22.49 -20.76
CA THR A 272 20.22 21.95 -21.23
C THR A 272 20.91 21.18 -20.11
N SER A 273 21.69 20.17 -20.49
CA SER A 273 22.56 19.45 -19.56
C SER A 273 24.00 19.90 -19.76
N ASN A 274 24.77 20.02 -18.69
CA ASN A 274 26.22 20.21 -18.76
C ASN A 274 26.99 18.93 -19.12
N VAL A 275 26.31 17.78 -19.15
CA VAL A 275 26.88 16.48 -19.52
C VAL A 275 26.11 15.86 -20.68
N SER A 276 26.82 15.12 -21.54
CA SER A 276 26.23 14.36 -22.65
C SER A 276 25.57 13.05 -22.21
N TYR A 277 25.85 12.58 -20.99
CA TYR A 277 25.54 11.24 -20.51
C TYR A 277 24.37 11.15 -19.53
N VAL A 278 23.34 12.01 -19.62
CA VAL A 278 22.14 11.91 -18.75
C VAL A 278 21.32 10.59 -18.98
N ASN A 279 21.92 9.59 -19.63
CA ASN A 279 21.44 8.24 -19.92
C ASN A 279 22.55 7.19 -19.61
N ALA A 280 22.45 5.96 -20.14
CA ALA A 280 23.29 4.80 -19.80
C ALA A 280 24.83 4.95 -20.00
N SER A 281 25.30 6.06 -20.59
CA SER A 281 26.70 6.34 -20.87
C SER A 281 27.50 6.97 -19.72
N ALA A 282 26.90 7.11 -18.54
CA ALA A 282 27.57 7.68 -17.37
C ALA A 282 28.89 6.94 -17.02
N PRO A 283 29.90 7.64 -16.47
CA PRO A 283 31.10 7.02 -15.92
C PRO A 283 30.76 6.05 -14.76
N PRO A 284 31.59 5.01 -14.50
CA PRO A 284 31.42 4.15 -13.33
C PRO A 284 31.43 4.94 -12.01
N GLY A 285 30.62 4.51 -11.05
CA GLY A 285 30.48 5.15 -9.74
C GLY A 285 29.54 6.36 -9.72
N LEU A 286 29.68 7.21 -8.69
CA LEU A 286 28.83 8.40 -8.51
C LEU A 286 29.33 9.57 -9.35
N SER A 287 28.43 10.12 -10.17
CA SER A 287 28.63 11.32 -10.98
C SER A 287 27.44 12.28 -10.81
N TRP A 288 27.59 13.51 -11.31
CA TRP A 288 26.58 14.56 -11.17
C TRP A 288 26.31 15.23 -12.51
N ALA A 289 25.03 15.21 -12.92
CA ALA A 289 24.53 15.97 -14.05
C ALA A 289 23.84 17.25 -13.56
N GLY A 290 24.22 18.40 -14.13
CA GLY A 290 23.56 19.68 -13.94
C GLY A 290 22.59 19.95 -15.08
N ILE A 291 21.30 20.04 -14.76
CA ILE A 291 20.25 20.35 -15.72
C ILE A 291 19.88 21.82 -15.53
N LYS A 292 20.29 22.66 -16.47
CA LYS A 292 20.01 24.10 -16.48
C LYS A 292 18.68 24.35 -17.19
N ILE A 293 17.75 24.99 -16.48
CA ILE A 293 16.50 25.53 -16.99
C ILE A 293 16.68 27.02 -17.19
N GLN A 294 16.71 27.45 -18.45
CA GLN A 294 16.85 28.84 -18.85
C GLN A 294 15.50 29.36 -19.38
N PRO A 295 14.84 30.29 -18.68
CA PRO A 295 13.68 30.98 -19.23
C PRO A 295 14.04 31.78 -20.47
N ILE A 296 13.16 31.82 -21.48
CA ILE A 296 13.37 32.56 -22.74
C ILE A 296 12.61 33.89 -22.73
N ASP A 297 11.35 33.86 -22.28
CA ASP A 297 10.37 34.95 -22.37
C ASP A 297 9.56 35.10 -21.05
N ALA A 298 10.19 34.80 -19.90
CA ALA A 298 9.59 34.96 -18.58
C ALA A 298 10.22 36.15 -17.82
N PRO A 299 9.59 37.34 -17.79
CA PRO A 299 10.13 38.52 -17.11
C PRO A 299 10.48 38.27 -15.64
N GLY A 300 11.59 38.85 -15.18
CA GLY A 300 12.05 38.74 -13.78
C GLY A 300 12.56 37.35 -13.36
N SER A 301 12.65 36.40 -14.29
CA SER A 301 13.07 35.02 -14.02
C SER A 301 14.58 34.82 -14.23
N TRP A 302 15.15 33.89 -13.48
CA TRP A 302 16.58 33.53 -13.48
C TRP A 302 16.77 32.10 -13.94
N ASN A 303 18.01 31.75 -14.30
CA ASN A 303 18.39 30.37 -14.57
C ASN A 303 18.29 29.53 -13.30
N ILE A 304 17.68 28.35 -13.42
CA ILE A 304 17.59 27.37 -12.34
C ILE A 304 18.41 26.16 -12.75
N THR A 305 19.25 25.65 -11.85
CA THR A 305 20.04 24.44 -12.11
C THR A 305 19.60 23.34 -11.16
N ALA A 306 18.99 22.30 -11.72
CA ALA A 306 18.72 21.07 -10.98
C ALA A 306 19.96 20.16 -11.01
N LYS A 307 20.20 19.44 -9.91
CA LYS A 307 21.31 18.50 -9.75
C LYS A 307 20.77 17.08 -9.76
N LEU A 308 21.26 16.25 -10.68
CA LEU A 308 20.91 14.84 -10.77
C LEU A 308 22.12 13.98 -10.40
N PRO A 309 22.09 13.28 -9.26
CA PRO A 309 23.08 12.24 -8.98
C PRO A 309 22.84 11.04 -9.90
N VAL A 310 23.89 10.57 -10.57
CA VAL A 310 23.88 9.36 -11.41
C VAL A 310 24.93 8.40 -10.87
N ASN A 311 24.47 7.31 -10.25
CA ASN A 311 25.33 6.29 -9.67
C ASN A 311 25.34 5.03 -10.56
N LYS A 312 26.42 4.83 -11.30
CA LYS A 312 26.63 3.63 -12.13
C LYS A 312 27.54 2.64 -11.41
N THR A 313 27.09 2.18 -10.24
CA THR A 313 27.63 0.97 -9.62
C THR A 313 27.04 -0.26 -10.29
N SER A 314 27.84 -1.31 -10.44
CA SER A 314 27.42 -2.58 -11.00
C SER A 314 27.80 -3.74 -10.09
N VAL A 315 26.88 -4.68 -9.90
CA VAL A 315 27.14 -5.99 -9.31
C VAL A 315 27.86 -6.90 -10.30
N PRO A 316 28.79 -7.75 -9.86
CA PRO A 316 29.31 -8.84 -10.67
C PRO A 316 28.19 -9.69 -11.27
N ILE A 317 28.36 -10.16 -12.53
CA ILE A 317 27.36 -10.95 -13.26
C ILE A 317 27.00 -12.28 -12.58
N SER A 318 27.84 -12.74 -11.66
CA SER A 318 27.65 -13.96 -10.88
C SER A 318 26.67 -13.80 -9.71
N ILE A 319 26.23 -12.58 -9.39
CA ILE A 319 25.30 -12.33 -8.29
C ILE A 319 23.87 -12.56 -8.77
N SER A 320 23.15 -13.43 -8.05
CA SER A 320 21.72 -13.67 -8.20
C SER A 320 20.99 -13.13 -6.98
N GLY A 321 19.81 -12.54 -7.18
CA GLY A 321 18.98 -11.97 -6.11
C GLY A 321 18.64 -10.50 -6.32
N TYR A 322 18.20 -9.86 -5.24
CA TYR A 322 17.76 -8.47 -5.25
C TYR A 322 18.93 -7.52 -5.04
N VAL A 323 18.91 -6.36 -5.69
CA VAL A 323 20.02 -5.40 -5.61
C VAL A 323 19.54 -4.09 -5.00
N GLU A 324 20.31 -3.54 -4.08
CA GLU A 324 20.02 -2.25 -3.45
C GLU A 324 19.86 -1.15 -4.49
N SER A 325 18.78 -0.39 -4.36
CA SER A 325 18.52 0.81 -5.14
C SER A 325 17.93 1.88 -4.24
N GLY A 326 18.54 3.07 -4.24
CA GLY A 326 18.07 4.19 -3.40
C GLY A 326 18.19 3.95 -1.90
N GLY A 327 19.14 3.12 -1.45
CA GLY A 327 19.32 2.80 -0.02
C GLY A 327 18.42 1.70 0.51
N VAL A 328 17.68 1.01 -0.36
CA VAL A 328 16.67 0.01 0.03
C VAL A 328 16.77 -1.23 -0.87
N VAL A 329 16.51 -2.38 -0.27
CA VAL A 329 16.12 -3.62 -0.96
C VAL A 329 14.70 -3.94 -0.52
N SER A 330 13.80 -4.25 -1.45
CA SER A 330 12.41 -4.62 -1.13
C SER A 330 12.04 -5.88 -1.89
N ILE A 331 11.49 -6.87 -1.17
CA ILE A 331 11.25 -8.21 -1.70
C ILE A 331 9.84 -8.66 -1.31
N GLU A 332 9.02 -8.99 -2.30
CA GLU A 332 7.73 -9.65 -2.02
C GLU A 332 8.00 -11.05 -1.45
N ALA A 333 7.26 -11.45 -0.42
CA ALA A 333 7.56 -12.67 0.33
C ALA A 333 7.48 -13.94 -0.53
N GLU A 334 6.69 -13.96 -1.61
CA GLU A 334 6.65 -15.10 -2.52
C GLU A 334 7.89 -15.26 -3.39
N HIS A 335 8.74 -14.23 -3.49
CA HIS A 335 9.92 -14.25 -4.35
C HIS A 335 11.21 -14.61 -3.59
N PHE A 336 11.13 -15.64 -2.76
CA PHE A 336 12.28 -16.26 -2.14
C PHE A 336 13.20 -16.92 -3.18
N ALA A 337 14.50 -16.99 -2.89
CA ALA A 337 15.46 -17.74 -3.67
C ALA A 337 15.30 -19.26 -3.46
N SER A 338 14.96 -19.68 -2.24
CA SER A 338 14.61 -21.07 -1.94
C SER A 338 13.64 -21.18 -0.76
N SER A 339 12.93 -22.31 -0.70
CA SER A 339 11.98 -22.64 0.36
C SER A 339 12.19 -24.09 0.79
N GLU A 340 12.29 -24.32 2.10
CA GLU A 340 12.47 -25.66 2.64
C GLU A 340 11.14 -26.36 2.94
N THR A 341 11.18 -27.70 2.93
CA THR A 341 10.17 -28.57 3.55
C THR A 341 10.87 -29.39 4.63
N LYS A 342 10.38 -29.31 5.86
CA LYS A 342 11.04 -29.93 7.02
C LYS A 342 10.03 -30.34 8.07
N GLY A 343 10.19 -31.55 8.63
CA GLY A 343 9.28 -32.07 9.66
C GLY A 343 7.82 -32.20 9.22
N GLY A 344 7.56 -32.40 7.92
CA GLY A 344 6.21 -32.39 7.35
C GLY A 344 5.58 -31.00 7.20
N LEU A 345 6.35 -29.94 7.45
CA LEU A 345 5.93 -28.54 7.31
C LEU A 345 6.52 -27.92 6.04
N SER A 346 5.74 -27.04 5.41
CA SER A 346 6.13 -26.29 4.21
C SER A 346 5.49 -24.91 4.20
N TYR A 347 5.80 -24.10 3.20
CA TYR A 347 5.18 -22.80 3.00
C TYR A 347 4.16 -22.84 1.88
N ILE A 348 3.00 -22.21 2.09
CA ILE A 348 2.01 -21.96 1.04
C ILE A 348 1.94 -20.48 0.68
N LYS A 349 1.65 -20.22 -0.59
CA LYS A 349 1.33 -18.90 -1.10
C LYS A 349 -0.16 -18.62 -0.96
N LEU A 350 -0.49 -17.43 -0.45
CA LEU A 350 -1.82 -16.86 -0.40
C LEU A 350 -1.93 -15.74 -1.44
N PRO A 351 -2.44 -16.01 -2.66
CA PRO A 351 -2.47 -15.03 -3.73
C PRO A 351 -3.32 -13.82 -3.32
N HIS A 352 -2.85 -12.62 -3.69
CA HIS A 352 -3.45 -11.33 -3.36
C HIS A 352 -3.49 -10.98 -1.87
N TYR A 353 -3.12 -11.86 -0.94
CA TYR A 353 -3.26 -11.62 0.49
C TYR A 353 -2.52 -10.37 0.96
N GLY A 354 -3.20 -9.52 1.72
CA GLY A 354 -2.59 -8.36 2.32
C GLY A 354 -2.61 -7.15 1.38
N ARG A 355 -1.51 -6.40 1.36
CA ARG A 355 -1.46 -5.06 0.75
C ARG A 355 -0.91 -5.05 -0.68
N THR A 356 -0.06 -6.02 -1.02
CA THR A 356 0.76 -6.01 -2.23
C THR A 356 0.47 -7.23 -3.11
N LEU A 357 1.45 -8.11 -3.33
CA LEU A 357 1.34 -9.23 -4.26
C LEU A 357 0.65 -10.45 -3.63
N SER A 358 1.11 -10.89 -2.47
CA SER A 358 0.62 -12.11 -1.79
C SER A 358 1.08 -12.18 -0.34
N GLY A 359 0.73 -13.27 0.35
CA GLY A 359 1.27 -13.62 1.66
C GLY A 359 1.83 -15.04 1.68
N MET A 360 2.90 -15.27 2.44
CA MET A 360 3.45 -16.60 2.71
C MET A 360 3.11 -17.04 4.12
N LYS A 361 2.68 -18.30 4.27
CA LYS A 361 2.21 -18.89 5.54
C LYS A 361 2.79 -20.29 5.73
N LEU A 362 3.11 -20.66 6.98
CA LEU A 362 3.52 -22.01 7.35
C LEU A 362 2.31 -22.98 7.31
N TRP A 363 2.52 -24.19 6.78
CA TRP A 363 1.48 -25.19 6.57
C TRP A 363 1.91 -26.60 7.04
N PRO A 364 0.99 -27.42 7.61
CA PRO A 364 -0.44 -27.16 7.87
C PRO A 364 -0.69 -26.15 8.99
N VAL A 365 -1.87 -25.52 8.99
CA VAL A 365 -2.21 -24.50 10.01
C VAL A 365 -2.37 -25.09 11.43
N THR A 366 -2.51 -26.41 11.54
CA THR A 366 -2.47 -27.19 12.79
C THR A 366 -1.07 -27.46 13.34
N ALA A 367 -0.01 -27.01 12.66
CA ALA A 367 1.37 -27.19 13.12
C ALA A 367 1.56 -26.69 14.57
N LEU A 368 2.35 -27.43 15.34
CA LEU A 368 2.79 -27.00 16.67
C LEU A 368 3.79 -25.85 16.57
N SER A 369 4.05 -25.19 17.70
CA SER A 369 5.10 -24.18 17.79
C SER A 369 6.44 -24.75 17.32
N GLN A 370 7.16 -24.00 16.49
CA GLN A 370 8.44 -24.42 15.94
C GLN A 370 9.61 -23.68 16.59
N ASP A 371 10.81 -24.22 16.38
CA ASP A 371 12.09 -23.62 16.71
C ASP A 371 12.91 -23.45 15.42
N PRO A 372 13.76 -22.41 15.27
CA PRO A 372 14.59 -22.25 14.06
C PRO A 372 15.43 -23.48 13.70
N SER A 373 15.81 -24.30 14.68
CA SER A 373 16.55 -25.54 14.46
C SER A 373 15.72 -26.65 13.78
N THR A 374 14.39 -26.60 13.90
CA THR A 374 13.47 -27.64 13.39
C THR A 374 12.53 -27.15 12.30
N ALA A 375 12.21 -25.85 12.26
CA ALA A 375 11.34 -25.22 11.28
C ALA A 375 11.94 -25.24 9.85
N PRO A 376 11.11 -25.33 8.80
CA PRO A 376 11.54 -24.94 7.45
C PRO A 376 11.80 -23.43 7.40
N LYS A 377 12.60 -22.97 6.44
CA LYS A 377 12.86 -21.54 6.19
C LYS A 377 12.57 -21.12 4.75
N LEU A 378 12.33 -19.82 4.60
CA LEU A 378 12.44 -19.10 3.33
C LEU A 378 13.79 -18.38 3.29
N THR A 379 14.48 -18.48 2.16
CA THR A 379 15.78 -17.84 1.96
C THR A 379 15.68 -16.79 0.85
N TYR A 380 16.19 -15.59 1.11
CA TYR A 380 16.22 -14.48 0.16
C TYR A 380 17.66 -14.01 -0.03
N SER A 381 18.10 -13.91 -1.29
CA SER A 381 19.43 -13.40 -1.64
C SER A 381 19.34 -11.95 -2.05
N PHE A 382 20.23 -11.12 -1.53
CA PHE A 382 20.32 -9.71 -1.91
C PHE A 382 21.75 -9.18 -1.92
N HIS A 383 21.95 -8.01 -2.52
CA HIS A 383 23.22 -7.32 -2.58
C HIS A 383 23.08 -5.88 -2.09
N SER A 384 23.95 -5.50 -1.15
CA SER A 384 24.05 -4.15 -0.59
C SER A 384 25.31 -3.46 -1.12
N PHE A 385 25.17 -2.25 -1.65
CA PHE A 385 26.28 -1.34 -1.91
C PHE A 385 26.68 -0.55 -0.66
N THR A 386 25.75 -0.41 0.29
CA THR A 386 25.93 0.41 1.48
C THR A 386 26.20 -0.46 2.71
N SER A 387 27.32 -0.21 3.40
CA SER A 387 27.55 -0.73 4.74
C SER A 387 26.79 0.11 5.77
N SER A 388 26.13 -0.53 6.73
CA SER A 388 25.43 0.12 7.82
C SER A 388 25.42 -0.74 9.07
N GLU A 389 25.79 -0.16 10.20
CA GLU A 389 25.63 -0.79 11.53
C GLU A 389 24.18 -0.78 12.02
N ASN A 390 23.31 -0.03 11.34
CA ASN A 390 21.93 0.21 11.75
C ASN A 390 20.93 -0.06 10.61
N ALA A 391 21.22 -1.02 9.73
CA ALA A 391 20.27 -1.41 8.69
C ALA A 391 19.01 -2.00 9.33
N ARG A 392 17.84 -1.68 8.76
CA ARG A 392 16.55 -2.17 9.26
C ARG A 392 15.98 -3.22 8.31
N VAL A 393 15.75 -4.43 8.82
CA VAL A 393 14.89 -5.41 8.12
C VAL A 393 13.47 -5.14 8.59
N ILE A 394 12.56 -4.88 7.66
CA ILE A 394 11.16 -4.50 7.95
C ILE A 394 10.24 -5.57 7.38
N LEU A 395 9.51 -6.26 8.25
CA LEU A 395 8.57 -7.31 7.86
C LEU A 395 7.14 -6.78 7.92
N PHE A 396 6.45 -6.87 6.80
CA PHE A 396 5.03 -6.56 6.68
C PHE A 396 4.21 -7.83 6.85
N LEU A 397 3.37 -7.88 7.89
CA LEU A 397 2.69 -9.09 8.33
C LEU A 397 1.17 -8.98 8.19
N GLY A 398 0.49 -10.13 8.24
CA GLY A 398 -0.97 -10.23 8.38
C GLY A 398 -1.50 -9.60 9.67
N GLY A 399 -2.83 -9.52 9.80
CA GLY A 399 -3.52 -8.90 10.96
C GLY A 399 -3.79 -9.84 12.13
N SER A 400 -3.22 -11.05 12.12
CA SER A 400 -3.44 -12.06 13.17
C SER A 400 -3.03 -11.55 14.56
N THR A 401 -3.79 -11.94 15.58
CA THR A 401 -3.44 -11.72 17.00
C THR A 401 -2.85 -12.98 17.62
N ASN A 402 -2.32 -12.86 18.85
CA ASN A 402 -1.94 -14.00 19.69
C ASN A 402 -3.19 -14.80 20.11
N HIS A 403 -3.73 -15.58 19.17
CA HIS A 403 -5.01 -16.29 19.31
C HIS A 403 -4.94 -17.47 20.28
N ASP A 404 -3.73 -17.92 20.61
CA ASP A 404 -3.42 -18.83 21.70
C ASP A 404 -2.34 -18.15 22.55
N PRO A 405 -2.67 -17.64 23.76
CA PRO A 405 -1.70 -16.97 24.62
C PRO A 405 -0.54 -17.85 25.07
N SER A 406 -0.69 -19.19 25.04
CA SER A 406 0.41 -20.12 25.32
C SER A 406 1.37 -20.27 24.14
N ARG A 407 0.95 -19.84 22.94
CA ARG A 407 1.69 -19.90 21.68
C ARG A 407 1.64 -18.54 20.97
N PRO A 408 2.24 -17.49 21.55
CA PRO A 408 2.24 -16.16 20.92
C PRO A 408 2.92 -16.24 19.56
N LEU A 409 2.44 -15.43 18.61
CA LEU A 409 2.99 -15.37 17.27
C LEU A 409 4.48 -15.05 17.33
N LYS A 410 5.29 -15.89 16.68
CA LYS A 410 6.74 -15.76 16.59
C LYS A 410 7.20 -16.01 15.18
N LEU A 411 8.21 -15.27 14.79
CA LEU A 411 9.04 -15.54 13.62
C LEU A 411 10.50 -15.36 14.02
N ALA A 412 11.41 -15.93 13.26
CA ALA A 412 12.83 -15.68 13.44
C ALA A 412 13.48 -15.38 12.10
N PHE A 413 14.60 -14.69 12.13
CA PHE A 413 15.40 -14.47 10.94
C PHE A 413 16.89 -14.45 11.29
N SER A 414 17.73 -14.64 10.29
CA SER A 414 19.16 -14.40 10.39
C SER A 414 19.71 -13.88 9.07
N ILE A 415 20.85 -13.21 9.16
CA ILE A 415 21.65 -12.78 8.02
C ILE A 415 22.88 -13.66 7.94
N ASP A 416 23.22 -14.11 6.74
CA ASP A 416 24.47 -14.83 6.40
C ASP A 416 24.76 -16.06 7.29
N GLY A 417 23.71 -16.79 7.66
CA GLY A 417 23.83 -17.97 8.53
C GLY A 417 24.19 -17.66 9.98
N GLY A 418 24.11 -16.39 10.40
CA GLY A 418 24.25 -15.98 11.79
C GLY A 418 23.17 -16.56 12.70
N THR A 419 23.33 -16.36 14.01
CA THR A 419 22.38 -16.84 15.02
C THR A 419 20.97 -16.27 14.78
N PRO A 420 19.93 -17.10 14.65
CA PRO A 420 18.56 -16.62 14.46
C PRO A 420 18.09 -15.73 15.60
N THR A 421 17.56 -14.56 15.25
CA THR A 421 16.90 -13.65 16.19
C THR A 421 15.39 -13.87 16.11
N THR A 422 14.77 -14.20 17.25
CA THR A 422 13.33 -14.40 17.34
C THR A 422 12.61 -13.08 17.64
N VAL A 423 11.50 -12.86 16.95
CA VAL A 423 10.66 -11.66 17.03
C VAL A 423 9.23 -12.07 17.37
N ARG A 424 8.62 -11.31 18.28
CA ARG A 424 7.20 -11.38 18.61
C ARG A 424 6.51 -10.13 18.04
N PRO A 425 5.87 -10.21 16.86
CA PRO A 425 5.28 -9.05 16.23
C PRO A 425 4.05 -8.50 16.97
N VAL A 426 3.41 -9.34 17.80
CA VAL A 426 2.24 -8.96 18.58
C VAL A 426 2.59 -9.03 20.07
N PRO A 427 2.56 -7.89 20.79
CA PRO A 427 2.81 -7.86 22.23
C PRO A 427 1.82 -8.73 23.03
N ASP A 428 2.30 -9.28 24.15
CA ASP A 428 1.45 -10.00 25.09
C ASP A 428 0.43 -9.03 25.71
N THR A 429 -0.81 -9.48 25.88
CA THR A 429 -1.92 -8.62 26.30
C THR A 429 -2.86 -9.36 27.25
N PRO A 430 -3.33 -8.72 28.34
CA PRO A 430 -4.35 -9.29 29.20
C PRO A 430 -5.63 -9.63 28.44
N MET A 431 -6.35 -10.63 28.93
CA MET A 431 -7.62 -11.04 28.34
C MET A 431 -8.63 -9.88 28.36
N GLY A 432 -9.29 -9.64 27.22
CA GLY A 432 -10.26 -8.55 27.06
C GLY A 432 -9.66 -7.19 26.68
N GLN A 433 -8.33 -7.09 26.53
CA GLN A 433 -7.67 -5.88 26.04
C GLN A 433 -7.05 -6.09 24.65
N ASN A 434 -6.77 -4.98 23.96
CA ASN A 434 -6.06 -4.98 22.69
C ASN A 434 -4.55 -4.76 22.90
N PRO A 435 -3.68 -5.43 22.11
CA PRO A 435 -2.25 -5.22 22.20
C PRO A 435 -1.84 -3.79 21.89
N SER A 436 -0.71 -3.36 22.46
CA SER A 436 -0.08 -2.11 22.03
C SER A 436 0.24 -2.18 20.53
N GLY A 437 -0.01 -1.09 19.80
CA GLY A 437 0.10 -1.06 18.34
C GLY A 437 -1.10 -1.63 17.57
N TRP A 438 -2.13 -2.17 18.25
CA TRP A 438 -3.29 -2.78 17.59
C TRP A 438 -4.06 -1.80 16.70
N THR A 439 -4.19 -0.55 17.14
CA THR A 439 -4.87 0.51 16.37
C THR A 439 -4.14 0.76 15.06
N GLU A 440 -2.82 0.91 15.11
CA GLU A 440 -1.96 1.16 13.97
C GLU A 440 -1.98 -0.03 13.01
N ALA A 441 -1.87 -1.25 13.53
CA ALA A 441 -1.90 -2.48 12.74
C ALA A 441 -3.26 -2.67 12.04
N THR A 442 -4.37 -2.40 12.74
CA THR A 442 -5.72 -2.52 12.17
C THR A 442 -5.95 -1.49 11.07
N VAL A 443 -5.49 -0.25 11.28
CA VAL A 443 -5.57 0.83 10.28
C VAL A 443 -4.71 0.54 9.06
N ALA A 444 -3.50 0.01 9.26
CA ALA A 444 -2.55 -0.32 8.20
C ALA A 444 -2.84 -1.67 7.50
N GLY A 445 -3.85 -2.42 7.95
CA GLY A 445 -4.22 -3.71 7.38
C GLY A 445 -3.28 -4.88 7.74
N GLY A 446 -2.50 -4.77 8.81
CA GLY A 446 -1.60 -5.80 9.32
C GLY A 446 -0.50 -5.25 10.23
N TRP A 447 0.22 -6.15 10.90
CA TRP A 447 1.36 -5.75 11.75
C TRP A 447 2.59 -5.39 10.92
N THR A 448 3.43 -4.51 11.45
CA THR A 448 4.77 -4.22 10.91
C THR A 448 5.77 -4.49 12.02
N SER A 449 6.76 -5.32 11.74
CA SER A 449 7.87 -5.56 12.66
C SER A 449 9.17 -5.13 12.02
N PHE A 450 10.12 -4.68 12.82
CA PHE A 450 11.46 -4.42 12.32
C PHE A 450 12.51 -4.79 13.34
N ILE A 451 13.71 -4.99 12.85
CA ILE A 451 14.91 -5.29 13.61
C ILE A 451 16.08 -4.55 12.99
N THR A 452 17.06 -4.24 13.83
CA THR A 452 18.28 -3.56 13.42
C THR A 452 19.40 -4.59 13.32
N VAL A 453 20.12 -4.57 12.20
CA VAL A 453 21.26 -5.45 11.91
C VAL A 453 22.42 -4.65 11.34
N SER A 454 23.63 -5.15 11.56
CA SER A 454 24.81 -4.71 10.83
C SER A 454 24.87 -5.43 9.49
N ILE A 455 24.98 -4.66 8.41
CA ILE A 455 25.13 -5.15 7.03
C ILE A 455 26.38 -4.51 6.45
N ALA A 456 27.26 -5.33 5.85
CA ALA A 456 28.39 -4.83 5.07
C ALA A 456 27.96 -4.56 3.62
N ALA A 457 28.80 -3.86 2.85
CA ALA A 457 28.65 -3.89 1.39
C ALA A 457 29.03 -5.29 0.88
N GLY A 458 28.17 -5.90 0.07
CA GLY A 458 28.36 -7.26 -0.42
C GLY A 458 27.06 -8.00 -0.69
N SER A 459 27.20 -9.29 -1.03
CA SER A 459 26.07 -10.21 -1.18
C SER A 459 25.73 -10.83 0.17
N HIS A 460 24.44 -10.94 0.44
CA HIS A 460 23.89 -11.40 1.69
C HIS A 460 22.74 -12.39 1.47
N GLU A 461 22.50 -13.21 2.49
CA GLU A 461 21.35 -14.08 2.59
C GLU A 461 20.50 -13.73 3.82
N LEU A 462 19.21 -13.45 3.61
CA LEU A 462 18.21 -13.41 4.68
C LEU A 462 17.52 -14.78 4.77
N SER A 463 17.67 -15.44 5.90
CA SER A 463 16.87 -16.61 6.27
C SER A 463 15.70 -16.19 7.14
N LEU A 464 14.49 -16.64 6.84
CA LEU A 464 13.25 -16.33 7.57
C LEU A 464 12.50 -17.61 7.95
N TRP A 465 12.23 -17.77 9.25
CA TRP A 465 11.42 -18.85 9.81
C TRP A 465 10.11 -18.30 10.35
N LEU A 466 9.00 -18.90 9.97
CA LEU A 466 7.72 -18.66 10.63
C LEU A 466 7.56 -19.72 11.71
N LEU A 467 7.56 -19.30 12.98
CA LEU A 467 7.61 -20.24 14.11
C LEU A 467 6.23 -20.61 14.64
N GLU A 468 5.21 -19.88 14.21
CA GLU A 468 3.80 -20.19 14.48
C GLU A 468 2.98 -20.14 13.19
N PRO A 469 2.04 -21.07 12.98
CA PRO A 469 1.23 -21.13 11.76
C PRO A 469 0.33 -19.91 11.56
N GLY A 470 0.03 -19.15 12.62
CA GLY A 470 -0.77 -17.92 12.52
C GLY A 470 -0.02 -16.72 11.93
N VAL A 471 1.28 -16.82 11.68
CA VAL A 471 2.06 -15.75 11.04
C VAL A 471 1.91 -15.84 9.53
N VAL A 472 1.57 -14.70 8.92
CA VAL A 472 1.58 -14.51 7.46
C VAL A 472 2.48 -13.32 7.13
N VAL A 473 3.46 -13.51 6.27
CA VAL A 473 4.38 -12.44 5.81
C VAL A 473 4.03 -12.03 4.38
N GLN A 474 4.01 -10.72 4.10
CA GLN A 474 3.61 -10.15 2.80
C GLN A 474 4.83 -9.69 1.98
N THR A 475 5.66 -8.85 2.59
CA THR A 475 6.84 -8.22 1.97
C THR A 475 7.91 -8.06 3.05
N CYS A 476 9.17 -8.17 2.67
CA CYS A 476 10.33 -7.95 3.54
C CYS A 476 11.37 -7.00 2.95
#